data_AF-A0A3M2BQQ5-F1
#
_entry.id   AF-A0A3M2BQQ5-F1
#
_cell.length_a   1.000
_cell.length_b   1.000
_cell.length_c   1.000
_cell.angle_alpha   90.00
_cell.angle_beta   90.00
_cell.angle_gamma   90.00
#
_symmetry.space_group_name_H-M   'P 1'
#
loop_
_entity.id
_entity.type
_entity.pdbx_description
1 polymer ?
#
loop_
_entity_poly.entity_id
_entity_poly.type
_entity_poly.pdbx_seq_one_letter_code
_entity_poly.pdbx_strand_id
1 'polypeptide(L)'
;MLVLRPGSMRTWGAGTWILGSATLGCLSFLAILLVILDSSFPAIQNIGSGLLSLHWNPVNQQYGILPMLFGSLLVTALAMSIATPLGAVTALFTSELAGRYRLAIKSVLEILAGIPSIVYGLIA
;
A
#
# COMPACT_ATOMS: atom_id res chain seq x y z
N MET A 1 -14.03 -20.25 51.86
CA MET A 1 -13.16 -19.91 50.71
C MET A 1 -14.03 -20.04 49.46
N LEU A 2 -14.61 -18.92 49.01
CA LEU A 2 -15.62 -18.91 47.93
C LEU A 2 -14.93 -18.91 46.56
N VAL A 3 -15.15 -19.97 45.79
CA VAL A 3 -14.74 -20.08 44.38
C VAL A 3 -15.67 -19.19 43.54
N LEU A 4 -15.18 -18.04 43.09
CA LEU A 4 -15.90 -17.19 42.15
C LEU A 4 -15.84 -17.82 40.75
N ARG A 5 -17.02 -18.14 40.18
CA ARG A 5 -17.19 -18.61 38.80
C ARG A 5 -16.79 -17.50 37.80
N PRO A 6 -16.12 -17.83 36.68
CA PRO A 6 -15.98 -16.88 35.59
C PRO A 6 -17.34 -16.70 34.92
N GLY A 7 -17.91 -15.50 35.03
CA GLY A 7 -19.10 -15.10 34.28
C GLY A 7 -18.77 -15.04 32.79
N SER A 8 -19.59 -15.68 31.98
CA SER A 8 -19.56 -15.60 30.52
C SER A 8 -19.69 -14.15 30.07
N MET A 9 -18.57 -13.52 29.70
CA MET A 9 -18.58 -12.22 29.05
C MET A 9 -19.33 -12.34 27.72
N ARG A 10 -20.47 -11.66 27.69
CA ARG A 10 -21.43 -11.55 26.59
C ARG A 10 -20.78 -10.79 25.42
N THR A 11 -19.97 -11.48 24.60
CA THR A 11 -19.37 -10.98 23.34
C THR A 11 -20.38 -10.71 22.22
N TRP A 12 -21.65 -11.03 22.46
CA TRP A 12 -22.78 -10.89 21.52
C TRP A 12 -22.97 -9.47 20.95
N GLY A 13 -22.53 -8.42 21.65
CA GLY A 13 -22.58 -7.05 21.13
C GLY A 13 -21.37 -6.64 20.29
N ALA A 14 -20.17 -7.13 20.60
CA ALA A 14 -18.95 -6.78 19.85
C ALA A 14 -18.91 -7.45 18.47
N GLY A 15 -19.43 -8.67 18.36
CA GLY A 15 -19.53 -9.38 17.09
C GLY A 15 -20.36 -8.62 16.06
N THR A 16 -21.52 -8.09 16.43
CA THR A 16 -22.41 -7.39 15.48
C THR A 16 -21.80 -6.09 14.96
N TRP A 17 -21.03 -5.35 15.77
CA TRP A 17 -20.29 -4.15 15.33
C TRP A 17 -19.12 -4.48 14.39
N ILE A 18 -18.41 -5.58 14.65
CA ILE A 18 -17.32 -6.05 13.78
C ILE A 18 -17.89 -6.51 12.44
N LEU A 19 -18.95 -7.31 12.45
CA LEU A 19 -19.61 -7.72 11.21
C LEU A 19 -20.21 -6.52 10.46
N GLY A 20 -20.83 -5.57 11.16
CA GLY A 20 -21.39 -4.36 10.54
C GLY A 20 -20.35 -3.43 9.91
N SER A 21 -19.20 -3.24 10.56
CA SER A 21 -18.10 -2.45 9.99
C SER A 21 -17.43 -3.17 8.81
N ALA A 22 -17.27 -4.49 8.89
CA ALA A 22 -16.75 -5.30 7.79
C ALA A 22 -17.67 -5.29 6.56
N THR A 23 -18.99 -5.39 6.75
CA THR A 23 -19.94 -5.30 5.63
C THR A 23 -19.96 -3.92 5.00
N LEU A 24 -19.94 -2.85 5.80
CA LEU A 24 -19.84 -1.47 5.29
C LEU A 24 -18.52 -1.23 4.53
N GLY A 25 -17.40 -1.75 5.03
CA GLY A 25 -16.11 -1.67 4.35
C GLY A 25 -16.13 -2.41 3.01
N CYS A 26 -16.68 -3.62 2.99
CA CYS A 26 -16.83 -4.41 1.77
C CYS A 26 -17.75 -3.72 0.75
N LEU A 27 -18.89 -3.18 1.20
CA LEU A 27 -19.81 -2.42 0.35
C LEU A 27 -19.17 -1.15 -0.20
N SER A 28 -18.42 -0.41 0.62
CA SER A 28 -17.71 0.80 0.18
C SER A 28 -16.66 0.47 -0.88
N PHE A 29 -15.89 -0.59 -0.67
CA PHE A 29 -14.90 -1.07 -1.64
C PHE A 29 -15.57 -1.50 -2.96
N LEU A 30 -16.66 -2.28 -2.87
CA LEU A 30 -17.43 -2.70 -4.05
C LEU A 30 -18.01 -1.49 -4.81
N ALA A 31 -18.56 -0.51 -4.09
CA ALA A 31 -19.10 0.71 -4.69
C ALA A 31 -18.02 1.51 -5.43
N ILE A 32 -16.83 1.68 -4.82
CA ILE A 32 -15.70 2.35 -5.47
C ILE A 32 -15.28 1.62 -6.75
N LEU A 33 -15.19 0.28 -6.71
CA LEU A 33 -14.86 -0.51 -7.91
C LEU A 33 -15.89 -0.31 -9.03
N LEU A 34 -17.19 -0.35 -8.71
CA LEU A 34 -18.25 -0.16 -9.69
C LEU A 34 -18.22 1.25 -10.31
N VAL A 35 -17.99 2.29 -9.49
CA VAL A 35 -17.87 3.68 -9.98
C VAL A 35 -16.66 3.84 -10.91
N ILE A 36 -15.52 3.25 -10.56
CA ILE A 36 -14.32 3.31 -11.41
C ILE A 36 -14.57 2.61 -12.74
N LEU A 37 -15.19 1.44 -12.73
CA LEU A 37 -15.48 0.68 -13.96
C LEU A 37 -16.42 1.46 -14.89
N ASP A 38 -17.50 2.03 -14.35
CA ASP A 38 -18.45 2.85 -15.10
C ASP A 38 -17.80 4.10 -15.67
N SER A 39 -16.99 4.80 -14.86
CA SER A 39 -16.30 6.03 -15.27
C SER A 39 -15.19 5.78 -16.30
N SER A 40 -14.54 4.61 -16.25
CA SER A 40 -13.41 4.27 -17.13
C SER A 40 -13.86 3.77 -18.50
N PHE A 41 -15.04 3.15 -18.59
CA PHE A 41 -15.56 2.60 -19.84
C PHE A 41 -15.65 3.61 -20.99
N PRO A 42 -16.24 4.82 -20.83
CA PRO A 42 -16.29 5.81 -21.90
C PRO A 42 -14.89 6.33 -22.28
N ALA A 43 -13.95 6.43 -21.33
CA ALA A 43 -12.59 6.84 -21.62
C ALA A 43 -11.87 5.84 -22.53
N ILE A 44 -12.07 4.54 -22.28
CA ILE A 44 -11.51 3.46 -23.11
C ILE A 44 -12.10 3.49 -24.52
N GLN A 45 -13.41 3.70 -24.66
CA GLN A 45 -14.06 3.79 -25.97
C GLN A 45 -13.56 4.98 -26.80
N ASN A 46 -13.35 6.13 -26.17
CA ASN A 46 -12.88 7.34 -26.85
C ASN A 46 -11.41 7.23 -27.32
N ILE A 47 -10.55 6.57 -26.54
CA ILE A 47 -9.12 6.43 -26.86
C ILE A 47 -8.85 5.22 -27.76
N GLY A 48 -9.60 4.12 -27.58
CA GLY A 48 -9.50 2.91 -28.37
C GLY A 48 -8.10 2.29 -28.39
N SER A 49 -7.56 2.03 -29.58
CA SER A 49 -6.20 1.48 -29.77
C SER A 49 -5.09 2.45 -29.34
N GLY A 50 -5.40 3.74 -29.19
CA GLY A 50 -4.48 4.74 -28.66
C GLY A 50 -4.03 4.44 -27.23
N LEU A 51 -4.76 3.62 -26.47
CA LEU A 51 -4.39 3.19 -25.14
C LEU A 51 -3.07 2.42 -25.14
N LEU A 52 -2.82 1.63 -26.19
CA LEU A 52 -1.57 0.86 -26.32
C LEU A 52 -0.43 1.67 -26.94
N SER A 53 -0.61 2.98 -27.15
CA SER A 53 0.43 3.88 -27.65
C SER A 53 1.54 4.08 -26.63
N LEU A 54 2.75 4.33 -27.12
CA LEU A 54 3.89 4.80 -26.33
C LEU A 54 3.87 6.32 -26.09
N HIS A 55 2.87 7.03 -26.62
CA HIS A 55 2.77 8.48 -26.50
C HIS A 55 1.89 8.86 -25.31
N TRP A 56 2.46 9.63 -24.39
CA TRP A 56 1.72 10.31 -23.33
C TRP A 56 1.78 11.83 -23.59
N ASN A 57 0.70 12.38 -24.15
CA ASN A 57 0.57 13.80 -24.44
C ASN A 57 -0.82 14.31 -24.02
N PRO A 58 -0.96 14.76 -22.77
CA PRO A 58 -2.23 15.26 -22.25
C PRO A 58 -2.70 16.55 -22.92
N VAL A 59 -1.79 17.34 -23.52
CA VAL A 59 -2.13 18.59 -24.24
C VAL A 59 -2.97 18.29 -25.48
N ASN A 60 -2.64 17.19 -26.17
CA ASN A 60 -3.33 16.76 -27.38
C ASN A 60 -4.33 15.60 -27.13
N GLN A 61 -4.74 15.38 -25.87
CA GLN A 61 -5.65 14.30 -25.47
C GLN A 61 -5.19 12.89 -25.87
N GLN A 62 -3.87 12.66 -25.92
CA GLN A 62 -3.29 11.35 -26.21
C GLN A 62 -2.81 10.69 -24.92
N TYR A 63 -3.44 9.56 -24.56
CA TYR A 63 -3.19 8.86 -23.32
C TYR A 63 -2.82 7.39 -23.58
N GLY A 64 -1.52 7.13 -23.75
CA GLY A 64 -0.98 5.78 -23.80
C GLY A 64 -0.69 5.21 -22.40
N ILE A 65 -1.09 3.98 -22.12
CA ILE A 65 -0.86 3.30 -20.83
C ILE A 65 0.55 2.69 -20.74
N LEU A 66 1.16 2.34 -21.88
CA LEU A 66 2.47 1.66 -21.91
C LEU A 66 3.58 2.45 -21.20
N PRO A 67 3.73 3.78 -21.41
CA PRO A 67 4.75 4.56 -20.71
C PRO A 67 4.59 4.52 -19.19
N MET A 68 3.36 4.55 -18.69
CA MET A 68 3.07 4.44 -17.26
C MET A 68 3.39 3.04 -16.72
N LEU A 69 3.06 1.99 -17.46
CA LEU A 69 3.38 0.61 -17.09
C LEU A 69 4.89 0.36 -17.07
N PHE A 70 5.59 0.70 -18.16
CA PHE A 70 7.04 0.54 -18.25
C PHE A 70 7.78 1.41 -17.25
N GLY A 71 7.36 2.67 -17.06
CA GLY A 71 7.93 3.55 -16.05
C GLY A 71 7.80 2.96 -14.65
N SER A 72 6.60 2.48 -14.29
CA SER A 72 6.36 1.87 -12.97
C SER A 72 7.19 0.60 -12.75
N LEU A 73 7.21 -0.30 -13.74
CA LEU A 73 7.97 -1.55 -13.66
C LEU A 73 9.49 -1.29 -13.59
N LEU A 74 9.99 -0.38 -14.43
CA LEU A 74 11.41 -0.05 -14.48
C LEU A 74 11.88 0.60 -13.18
N VAL A 75 11.14 1.61 -12.69
CA VAL A 75 11.48 2.27 -11.42
C VAL A 75 11.41 1.28 -10.26
N THR A 76 10.39 0.43 -10.22
CA THR A 76 10.27 -0.62 -9.18
C THR A 76 11.44 -1.60 -9.25
N ALA A 77 11.80 -2.07 -10.45
CA ALA A 77 12.91 -3.00 -10.64
C ALA A 77 14.25 -2.39 -10.21
N LEU A 78 14.52 -1.14 -10.58
CA LEU A 78 15.73 -0.42 -10.16
C LEU A 78 15.75 -0.20 -8.64
N ALA A 79 14.62 0.24 -8.08
CA ALA A 79 14.49 0.46 -6.64
C ALA A 79 14.74 -0.83 -5.86
N MET A 80 14.12 -1.95 -6.26
CA MET A 80 14.35 -3.25 -5.62
C MET A 80 15.79 -3.74 -5.78
N SER A 81 16.38 -3.57 -6.97
CA SER A 81 17.76 -3.99 -7.22
C SER A 81 18.76 -3.33 -6.26
N ILE A 82 18.46 -2.12 -5.78
CA ILE A 82 19.30 -1.38 -4.82
C ILE A 82 18.84 -1.62 -3.39
N ALA A 83 17.53 -1.52 -3.11
CA ALA A 83 16.97 -1.59 -1.77
C ALA A 83 17.07 -3.00 -1.17
N THR A 84 16.90 -4.06 -1.97
CA THR A 84 16.96 -5.44 -1.48
C THR A 84 18.35 -5.82 -0.95
N PRO A 85 19.48 -5.63 -1.67
CA PRO A 85 20.80 -5.95 -1.11
C PRO A 85 21.15 -5.08 0.10
N LEU A 86 20.84 -3.78 0.07
CA LEU A 86 21.04 -2.89 1.22
C LEU A 86 20.21 -3.32 2.44
N GLY A 87 18.95 -3.70 2.22
CA GLY A 87 18.06 -4.24 3.24
C GLY A 87 18.57 -5.54 3.85
N ALA A 88 19.08 -6.45 3.01
CA ALA A 88 19.68 -7.71 3.47
C ALA A 88 20.93 -7.46 4.33
N VAL A 89 21.85 -6.59 3.89
CA VAL A 89 23.06 -6.25 4.65
C VAL A 89 22.73 -5.57 5.98
N THR A 90 21.79 -4.62 5.98
CA THR A 90 21.37 -3.94 7.21
C THR A 90 20.67 -4.89 8.19
N ALA A 91 19.88 -5.84 7.69
CA ALA A 91 19.27 -6.87 8.52
C ALA A 91 20.31 -7.77 9.18
N LEU A 92 21.28 -8.29 8.40
CA LEU A 92 22.38 -9.12 8.89
C LEU A 92 23.24 -8.38 9.92
N PHE A 93 23.59 -7.13 9.63
CA PHE A 93 24.35 -6.29 10.56
C PHE A 93 23.60 -6.10 11.89
N THR A 94 22.29 -5.83 11.82
CA THR A 94 21.48 -5.58 13.02
C THR A 94 21.25 -6.85 13.84
N SER A 95 21.17 -8.03 13.19
CA SER A 95 20.97 -9.30 13.88
C SER A 95 22.23 -9.81 14.57
N GLU A 96 23.40 -9.68 13.93
CA GLU A 96 24.63 -10.32 14.41
C GLU A 96 25.68 -9.35 14.97
N LEU A 97 25.83 -8.17 14.37
CA LEU A 97 26.96 -7.27 14.67
C LEU A 97 26.60 -6.07 15.55
N ALA A 98 25.32 -5.68 15.62
CA ALA A 98 24.93 -4.43 16.26
C ALA A 98 25.16 -4.37 17.79
N GLY A 99 25.32 -5.52 18.46
CA GLY A 99 25.63 -5.60 19.89
C GLY A 99 24.73 -4.68 20.74
N ARG A 100 25.34 -3.76 21.50
CA ARG A 100 24.64 -2.78 22.36
C ARG A 100 23.81 -1.73 21.59
N TYR A 101 24.08 -1.52 20.30
CA TYR A 101 23.42 -0.51 19.48
C TYR A 101 22.14 -1.01 18.80
N ARG A 102 21.84 -2.32 18.88
CA ARG A 102 20.69 -2.94 18.23
C ARG A 102 19.36 -2.24 18.52
N LEU A 103 19.11 -1.89 19.78
CA LEU A 103 17.88 -1.20 20.19
C LEU A 103 17.77 0.19 19.56
N ALA A 104 18.85 0.97 19.59
CA ALA A 104 18.87 2.32 19.01
C ALA A 104 18.64 2.29 17.49
N ILE A 105 19.33 1.38 16.78
CA ILE A 105 19.17 1.20 15.33
C ILE A 105 17.72 0.81 15.00
N LYS A 106 17.14 -0.15 15.75
CA LYS A 106 15.75 -0.57 15.54
C LYS A 106 14.77 0.60 15.72
N SER A 107 14.93 1.42 16.77
CA SER A 107 14.08 2.59 16.98
C SER A 107 14.18 3.60 15.84
N VAL A 108 15.38 3.86 15.32
CA VAL A 108 15.55 4.77 14.16
C VAL A 108 14.86 4.21 12.92
N LEU A 109 15.00 2.91 12.65
CA LEU A 109 14.33 2.24 11.53
C LEU A 109 12.81 2.28 11.65
N GLU A 110 12.25 2.09 12.85
CA GLU A 110 10.81 2.20 13.10
C GLU A 110 10.30 3.63 12.87
N ILE A 111 11.06 4.65 13.28
CA ILE A 111 10.71 6.05 13.02
C ILE A 111 10.74 6.35 11.51
N LEU A 112 11.79 5.92 10.80
CA LEU A 112 11.90 6.10 9.35
C LEU A 112 10.76 5.42 8.58
N ALA A 113 10.37 4.22 9.01
CA ALA A 113 9.25 3.48 8.43
C ALA A 113 7.89 4.13 8.75
N GLY A 114 7.79 4.88 9.85
CA GLY A 114 6.59 5.61 10.24
C GLY A 114 6.36 6.92 9.49
N ILE A 115 7.35 7.42 8.73
CA ILE A 115 7.20 8.66 7.96
C ILE A 115 6.23 8.42 6.79
N PRO A 116 5.16 9.24 6.64
CA PRO A 116 4.23 9.11 5.53
C PRO A 116 4.92 9.31 4.17
N SER A 117 4.56 8.50 3.18
CA SER A 117 5.15 8.56 1.83
C SER A 117 5.01 9.95 1.17
N ILE A 118 3.93 10.68 1.46
CA ILE A 118 3.69 12.05 0.95
C ILE A 118 4.78 13.02 1.40
N VAL A 119 5.34 12.85 2.61
CA VAL A 119 6.41 13.73 3.11
C VAL A 119 7.67 13.56 2.28
N TYR A 120 8.05 12.33 1.95
CA TYR A 120 9.20 12.06 1.08
C TYR A 120 9.02 12.63 -0.33
N GLY A 121 7.79 12.69 -0.84
CA GLY A 121 7.49 13.27 -2.16
C GLY A 121 7.54 14.80 -2.21
N LEU A 122 7.33 15.49 -1.09
CA LEU A 122 7.36 16.96 -1.03
C LEU A 122 8.78 17.56 -0.94
N ILE A 123 9.76 16.76 -0.50
CA ILE A 123 11.16 17.20 -0.28
C ILE A 123 12.11 16.83 -1.42
N ALA A 124 11.64 16.02 -2.39
CA ALA A 124 12.39 15.59 -3.56
C ALA A 124 12.28 16.61 -4.70
#